data_AF-A0A401HC12-F1
#
_entry.id   AF-A0A401HC12-F1
#
_cell.length_a   1.000
_cell.length_b   1.000
_cell.length_c   1.000
_cell.angle_alpha   90.00
_cell.angle_beta   90.00
_cell.angle_gamma   90.00
#
_symmetry.space_group_name_H-M   'P 1'
#
loop_
_entity.id
_entity.type
_entity.pdbx_description
1 polymer ?
#
loop_
_entity_poly.entity_id
_entity_poly.type
_entity_poly.pdbx_seq_one_letter_code
_entity_poly.pdbx_strand_id
1 'polypeptide(L)'
;MLESIKLLGLEAREPGLTELLQGYISASVALAWSIAVAEDLGYVVNIIATYGNPCEVADILGLPSYVVPVAGLLVGKPKGELPPLTPRAPVEALAGWNSYGDLEDRVKAYMSLGEKFVNNVWRVHRHGGPVDRMDNVIRECLKSRGFRV
;
A
#
# COMPACT_ATOMS: atom_id res chain seq x y z
N MET A 1 -13.49 6.88 -17.92
CA MET A 1 -12.77 6.99 -19.21
C MET A 1 -13.09 5.84 -20.15
N LEU A 2 -12.82 4.57 -19.80
CA LEU A 2 -13.13 3.43 -20.68
C LEU A 2 -14.63 3.29 -20.97
N GLU A 3 -15.49 3.46 -19.97
CA GLU A 3 -16.94 3.54 -20.19
C GLU A 3 -17.31 4.67 -21.14
N SER A 4 -16.66 5.82 -21.01
CA SER A 4 -16.83 6.96 -21.92
C SER A 4 -16.41 6.60 -23.36
N ILE A 5 -15.31 5.88 -23.56
CA ILE A 5 -14.84 5.41 -24.87
C ILE A 5 -15.86 4.42 -25.47
N LYS A 6 -16.36 3.48 -24.66
CA LYS A 6 -17.40 2.52 -25.06
C LYS A 6 -18.71 3.23 -25.46
N LEU A 7 -19.12 4.26 -24.71
CA LEU A 7 -20.30 5.07 -25.02
C LEU A 7 -20.17 5.86 -26.32
N LEU A 8 -18.94 6.14 -26.78
CA LEU A 8 -18.67 6.75 -28.08
C LEU A 8 -18.64 5.71 -29.22
N GLY A 9 -18.94 4.44 -28.94
CA GLY A 9 -18.93 3.35 -29.94
C GLY A 9 -17.52 2.93 -30.36
N LEU A 10 -16.49 3.32 -29.61
CA LEU A 10 -15.10 3.00 -29.90
C LEU A 10 -14.66 1.76 -29.13
N GLU A 11 -13.81 0.94 -29.75
CA GLU A 11 -13.16 -0.17 -29.05
C GLU A 11 -12.19 0.35 -28.00
N ALA A 12 -12.31 -0.21 -26.80
CA ALA A 12 -11.42 0.08 -25.69
C ALA A 12 -10.84 -1.24 -25.19
N ARG A 13 -9.52 -1.32 -25.07
CA ARG A 13 -8.89 -2.47 -24.42
C ARG A 13 -9.28 -2.54 -22.93
N GLU A 14 -9.27 -3.73 -22.38
CA GLU A 14 -9.46 -3.92 -20.94
C GLU A 14 -8.25 -3.41 -20.13
N PRO A 15 -8.46 -2.89 -18.90
CA PRO A 15 -7.39 -2.59 -17.96
C PRO A 15 -6.56 -3.83 -17.61
N GLY A 16 -5.24 -3.69 -17.68
CA GLY A 16 -4.29 -4.70 -17.26
C GLY A 16 -3.42 -4.22 -16.10
N LEU A 17 -2.26 -4.86 -15.95
CA LEU A 17 -1.29 -4.53 -14.90
C LEU A 17 -0.82 -3.07 -14.95
N THR A 18 -0.68 -2.48 -16.14
CA THR A 18 -0.24 -1.08 -16.29
C THR A 18 -1.21 -0.10 -15.62
N GLU A 19 -2.51 -0.23 -15.88
CA GLU A 19 -3.54 0.64 -15.29
C GLU A 19 -3.63 0.43 -13.78
N LEU A 20 -3.49 -0.83 -13.35
CA LEU A 20 -3.46 -1.17 -11.93
C LEU A 20 -2.30 -0.46 -11.21
N LEU A 21 -1.08 -0.55 -11.76
CA LEU A 21 0.09 0.11 -11.19
C LEU A 21 -0.07 1.63 -11.17
N GLN A 22 -0.57 2.22 -12.25
CA GLN A 22 -0.86 3.66 -12.31
C GLN A 22 -1.88 4.06 -11.23
N GLY A 23 -2.97 3.30 -11.09
CA GLY A 23 -3.98 3.54 -10.06
C GLY A 23 -3.42 3.46 -8.65
N TYR A 24 -2.60 2.45 -8.35
CA TYR A 24 -1.95 2.30 -7.04
C TYR A 24 -0.98 3.45 -6.74
N ILE A 25 -0.20 3.90 -7.73
CA ILE A 25 0.70 5.06 -7.58
C ILE A 25 -0.11 6.32 -7.30
N SER A 26 -1.14 6.61 -8.10
CA SER A 26 -1.99 7.79 -7.92
C SER A 26 -2.69 7.78 -6.55
N ALA A 27 -3.23 6.64 -6.13
CA ALA A 27 -3.86 6.50 -4.82
C ALA A 27 -2.86 6.67 -3.66
N SER A 28 -1.64 6.14 -3.81
CA SER A 28 -0.58 6.27 -2.79
C SER A 28 -0.10 7.72 -2.64
N VAL A 29 0.03 8.45 -3.75
CA VAL A 29 0.37 9.88 -3.72
C VAL A 29 -0.76 10.69 -3.08
N ALA A 30 -2.02 10.41 -3.43
CA ALA A 30 -3.18 11.06 -2.81
C ALA A 30 -3.26 10.78 -1.30
N LEU A 31 -2.99 9.54 -0.87
CA LEU A 31 -2.93 9.14 0.53
C LEU A 31 -1.83 9.92 1.28
N ALA A 32 -0.62 9.98 0.72
CA ALA A 32 0.50 10.70 1.33
C ALA A 32 0.22 12.20 1.52
N TRP A 33 -0.36 12.85 0.50
CA TRP A 33 -0.77 14.26 0.61
C TRP A 33 -1.89 14.46 1.63
N SER A 34 -2.86 13.55 1.67
CA SER A 34 -3.95 13.61 2.65
C SER A 34 -3.44 13.49 4.09
N ILE A 35 -2.46 12.60 4.32
CA ILE A 35 -1.76 12.46 5.60
C ILE A 35 -1.05 13.76 5.98
N ALA A 36 -0.19 14.28 5.09
CA ALA A 36 0.60 15.47 5.37
C ALA A 36 -0.27 16.68 5.70
N VAL A 37 -1.34 16.91 4.93
CA VAL A 37 -2.27 18.03 5.16
C VAL A 37 -3.09 17.83 6.44
N ALA A 38 -3.55 16.61 6.74
CA ALA A 38 -4.29 16.34 7.96
C ALA A 38 -3.42 16.60 9.20
N GLU A 39 -2.17 16.14 9.19
CA GLU A 39 -1.21 16.36 10.28
C GLU A 39 -0.86 17.83 10.46
N ASP A 40 -0.67 18.58 9.36
CA ASP A 40 -0.43 20.04 9.38
C ASP A 40 -1.61 20.82 9.99
N LEU A 41 -2.84 20.35 9.73
CA LEU A 41 -4.07 20.90 10.32
C LEU A 41 -4.30 20.45 11.78
N GLY A 42 -3.38 19.70 12.39
CA GLY A 42 -3.45 19.27 13.78
C GLY A 42 -4.30 18.02 14.02
N TYR A 43 -4.65 17.27 12.97
CA TYR A 43 -5.27 15.96 13.10
C TYR A 43 -4.22 14.86 13.29
N VAL A 44 -4.66 13.73 13.84
CA VAL A 44 -3.93 12.47 13.82
C VAL A 44 -4.51 11.54 12.77
N VAL A 45 -3.65 10.72 12.17
CA VAL A 45 -4.05 9.81 11.11
C VAL A 45 -3.58 8.38 11.35
N ASN A 46 -4.28 7.42 10.75
CA ASN A 46 -3.85 6.02 10.70
C ASN A 46 -4.27 5.38 9.37
N ILE A 47 -3.32 4.73 8.70
CA ILE A 47 -3.59 4.01 7.44
C ILE A 47 -4.17 2.64 7.76
N ILE A 48 -5.31 2.32 7.15
CA ILE A 48 -5.94 1.01 7.24
C ILE A 48 -5.67 0.23 5.97
N ALA A 49 -4.91 -0.86 6.11
CA ALA A 49 -4.67 -1.80 5.03
C ALA A 49 -5.96 -2.51 4.61
N THR A 50 -6.32 -2.44 3.33
CA THR A 50 -7.52 -3.09 2.77
C THR A 50 -7.22 -4.49 2.22
N TYR A 51 -5.94 -4.81 2.00
CA TYR A 51 -5.49 -6.06 1.38
C TYR A 51 -5.82 -7.34 2.16
N GLY A 52 -6.27 -7.23 3.41
CA GLY A 52 -6.75 -8.38 4.17
C GLY A 52 -8.06 -8.95 3.62
N ASN A 53 -8.99 -8.09 3.21
CA ASN A 53 -10.31 -8.46 2.65
C ASN A 53 -10.75 -7.44 1.56
N PRO A 54 -9.96 -7.25 0.48
CA PRO A 54 -10.15 -6.14 -0.44
C PRO A 54 -11.49 -6.20 -1.18
N CYS A 55 -11.98 -7.40 -1.51
CA CYS A 55 -13.25 -7.56 -2.21
C CYS A 55 -14.46 -7.34 -1.30
N GLU A 56 -14.41 -7.78 -0.05
CA GLU A 56 -15.47 -7.49 0.93
C GLU A 56 -15.62 -5.97 1.12
N VAL A 57 -14.50 -5.26 1.30
CA VAL A 57 -14.49 -3.79 1.36
C VAL A 57 -15.07 -3.18 0.07
N ALA A 58 -14.69 -3.71 -1.08
CA ALA A 58 -15.18 -3.21 -2.37
C ALA A 58 -16.69 -3.42 -2.54
N ASP A 59 -17.22 -4.56 -2.06
CA ASP A 59 -18.63 -4.93 -2.18
C ASP A 59 -19.50 -4.12 -1.21
N ILE A 60 -19.05 -3.92 0.03
CA ILE A 60 -19.70 -3.02 1.00
C ILE A 60 -19.83 -1.60 0.43
N LEU A 61 -18.80 -1.13 -0.28
CA LEU A 61 -18.77 0.20 -0.90
C LEU A 61 -19.46 0.25 -2.27
N GLY A 62 -19.95 -0.88 -2.80
CA GLY A 62 -20.56 -0.95 -4.12
C GLY A 62 -19.62 -0.54 -5.27
N LEU A 63 -18.32 -0.80 -5.13
CA LEU A 63 -17.32 -0.39 -6.14
C LEU A 63 -17.54 -1.18 -7.45
N PRO A 64 -17.54 -0.52 -8.62
CA PRO A 64 -17.73 -1.20 -9.90
C PRO A 64 -16.49 -1.98 -10.34
N SER A 65 -16.59 -2.72 -11.46
CA SER A 65 -15.45 -3.39 -12.09
C SER A 65 -14.28 -2.42 -12.31
N TYR A 66 -13.06 -2.95 -12.20
CA TYR A 66 -11.81 -2.19 -12.32
C TYR A 66 -11.60 -1.08 -11.26
N VAL A 67 -12.39 -1.08 -10.18
CA VAL A 67 -12.19 -0.23 -9.02
C VAL A 67 -11.98 -1.10 -7.79
N VAL A 68 -10.84 -0.91 -7.12
CA VAL A 68 -10.41 -1.69 -5.95
C VAL A 68 -9.90 -0.76 -4.84
N PRO A 69 -10.14 -1.10 -3.56
CA PRO A 69 -9.71 -0.27 -2.45
C PRO A 69 -8.20 -0.47 -2.18
N VAL A 70 -7.43 0.62 -2.20
CA VAL A 70 -5.97 0.59 -1.99
C VAL A 70 -5.61 0.69 -0.50
N ALA A 71 -6.21 1.66 0.20
CA ALA A 71 -6.05 1.86 1.63
C ALA A 71 -7.20 2.72 2.17
N GLY A 72 -7.53 2.56 3.45
CA GLY A 72 -8.32 3.52 4.21
C GLY A 72 -7.43 4.50 4.95
N LEU A 73 -7.98 5.66 5.30
CA LEU A 73 -7.32 6.68 6.13
C LEU A 73 -8.28 7.10 7.25
N LEU A 74 -7.94 6.74 8.49
CA LEU A 74 -8.59 7.32 9.65
C LEU A 74 -8.01 8.70 9.89
N VAL A 75 -8.88 9.68 10.13
CA VAL A 75 -8.52 11.06 10.47
C VAL A 75 -9.34 11.47 11.68
N GLY A 76 -8.69 12.02 12.70
CA GLY A 76 -9.37 12.40 13.93
C GLY A 76 -8.56 13.36 14.77
N LYS A 77 -9.16 13.88 15.85
CA LYS A 77 -8.43 14.68 16.83
C LYS A 77 -7.75 13.75 17.85
N PRO A 78 -6.53 14.07 18.29
CA PRO A 78 -5.87 13.29 19.32
C PRO A 78 -6.68 13.34 20.62
N LYS A 79 -6.75 12.20 21.31
CA LYS A 79 -7.30 12.12 22.67
C LYS A 79 -6.18 11.71 23.62
N GLY A 80 -5.61 12.70 24.31
CA GLY A 80 -4.48 12.50 25.21
C GLY A 80 -3.14 12.54 24.50
N GLU A 81 -2.13 11.95 25.13
CA GLU A 81 -0.76 11.92 24.64
C GLU A 81 -0.61 10.98 23.43
N LEU A 82 0.23 11.38 22.48
CA LEU A 82 0.57 10.56 21.32
C LEU A 82 1.59 9.49 21.69
N PRO A 83 1.53 8.30 21.06
CA PRO A 83 2.56 7.29 21.25
C PRO A 83 3.91 7.82 20.75
N PRO A 84 5.02 7.29 21.28
CA PRO A 84 6.34 7.62 20.76
C PRO A 84 6.47 7.23 19.28
N LEU A 85 7.28 7.99 18.55
CA LEU A 85 7.56 7.70 17.14
C LEU A 85 8.22 6.33 17.00
N THR A 86 7.73 5.54 16.04
CA THR A 86 8.36 4.26 15.70
C THR A 86 9.70 4.51 14.99
N PRO A 87 10.82 3.91 15.44
CA PRO A 87 12.11 4.03 14.76
C PRO A 87 12.01 3.67 13.28
N ARG A 88 12.74 4.39 12.43
CA ARG A 88 12.92 4.10 11.00
C ARG A 88 14.31 3.52 10.77
N ALA A 89 14.45 2.70 9.75
CA ALA A 89 15.76 2.19 9.34
C ALA A 89 16.73 3.35 9.02
N PRO A 90 18.03 3.21 9.31
CA PRO A 90 19.04 4.15 8.85
C PRO A 90 18.92 4.35 7.33
N VAL A 91 19.17 5.57 6.86
CA VAL A 91 18.97 5.91 5.45
C VAL A 91 19.85 5.05 4.55
N GLU A 92 21.04 4.68 4.99
CA GLU A 92 22.01 3.84 4.28
C GLU A 92 21.50 2.41 4.09
N ALA A 93 20.58 1.94 4.93
CA ALA A 93 19.94 0.64 4.76
C ALA A 93 18.97 0.62 3.56
N LEU A 94 18.39 1.78 3.21
CA LEU A 94 17.31 1.90 2.22
C LEU A 94 17.73 2.63 0.94
N ALA A 95 18.45 3.74 1.06
CA ALA A 95 18.85 4.59 -0.06
C ALA A 95 20.17 4.12 -0.68
N GLY A 96 20.26 4.18 -2.01
CA GLY A 96 21.47 3.91 -2.77
C GLY A 96 21.96 5.17 -3.46
N TRP A 97 23.27 5.36 -3.52
CA TRP A 97 23.86 6.48 -4.26
C TRP A 97 24.39 5.99 -5.60
N ASN A 98 23.80 6.48 -6.69
CA ASN A 98 24.05 6.06 -8.09
C ASN A 98 23.72 4.59 -8.43
N SER A 99 23.86 3.66 -7.48
CA SER A 99 23.54 2.25 -7.63
C SER A 99 22.83 1.71 -6.39
N TYR A 100 22.39 0.46 -6.43
CA TYR A 100 21.86 -0.22 -5.25
C TYR A 100 22.91 -0.32 -4.13
N GLY A 101 24.22 -0.31 -4.41
CA GLY A 101 25.25 -0.45 -3.38
C GLY A 101 25.39 -1.87 -2.81
N ASP A 102 26.26 -2.03 -1.82
CA ASP A 102 26.59 -3.33 -1.22
C ASP A 102 25.49 -3.85 -0.28
N LEU A 103 25.14 -5.13 -0.41
CA LEU A 103 24.06 -5.74 0.36
C LEU A 103 24.46 -6.00 1.82
N GLU A 104 25.70 -6.40 2.08
CA GLU A 104 26.15 -6.69 3.44
C GLU A 104 26.15 -5.42 4.29
N ASP A 105 26.61 -4.31 3.74
CA ASP A 105 26.62 -3.03 4.44
C ASP A 105 25.22 -2.50 4.74
N ARG A 106 24.29 -2.67 3.80
CA ARG A 106 22.86 -2.38 4.03
C ARG A 106 22.26 -3.25 5.12
N VAL A 107 22.58 -4.56 5.13
CA VAL A 107 22.10 -5.49 6.15
C VAL A 107 22.68 -5.10 7.53
N LYS A 108 23.98 -4.79 7.63
CA LYS A 108 24.60 -4.30 8.87
C LYS A 108 23.89 -3.03 9.37
N ALA A 109 23.62 -2.08 8.49
CA ALA A 109 22.86 -0.87 8.83
C ALA A 109 21.45 -1.19 9.31
N TYR A 110 20.73 -2.10 8.64
CA TYR A 110 19.39 -2.51 9.03
C TYR A 110 19.36 -3.21 10.42
N MET A 111 20.36 -4.05 10.69
CA MET A 111 20.49 -4.78 11.97
C MET A 111 20.71 -3.85 13.17
N SER A 112 21.15 -2.60 12.95
CA SER A 112 21.27 -1.59 14.01
C SER A 112 19.95 -1.21 14.69
N LEU A 113 18.80 -1.53 14.07
CA LEU A 113 17.46 -1.36 14.66
C LEU A 113 17.17 -2.34 15.82
N GLY A 114 18.04 -3.33 16.01
CA GLY A 114 17.92 -4.32 17.07
C GLY A 114 17.08 -5.53 16.67
N GLU A 115 17.37 -6.65 17.34
CA GLU A 115 16.85 -7.97 17.00
C GLU A 115 15.31 -8.05 17.02
N LYS A 116 14.67 -7.39 17.98
CA LYS A 116 13.20 -7.36 18.09
C LYS A 116 12.53 -6.79 16.83
N PHE A 117 13.10 -5.72 16.26
CA PHE A 117 12.55 -5.10 15.05
C PHE A 117 12.73 -6.04 13.84
N VAL A 118 13.95 -6.57 13.67
CA VAL A 118 14.29 -7.49 12.57
C VAL A 118 13.42 -8.74 12.60
N ASN A 119 13.23 -9.34 13.79
CA ASN A 119 12.38 -10.52 13.96
C ASN A 119 10.91 -10.26 13.62
N ASN A 120 10.40 -9.05 13.87
CA ASN A 120 9.04 -8.68 13.48
C ASN A 120 8.88 -8.61 11.96
N VAL A 121 9.86 -8.03 11.26
CA VAL A 121 9.83 -7.96 9.79
C VAL A 121 9.96 -9.36 9.20
N TRP A 122 10.90 -10.17 9.69
CA TRP A 122 11.02 -11.57 9.27
C TRP A 122 9.71 -12.35 9.49
N ARG A 123 9.05 -12.20 10.64
CA ARG A 123 7.78 -12.88 10.93
C ARG A 123 6.68 -12.57 9.91
N VAL A 124 6.66 -11.34 9.38
CA VAL A 124 5.68 -10.88 8.39
C VAL A 124 6.01 -11.40 6.98
N HIS A 125 7.29 -11.42 6.61
CA HIS A 125 7.76 -11.74 5.26
C HIS A 125 8.29 -13.16 5.06
N ARG A 126 8.37 -13.99 6.11
CA ARG A 126 8.77 -15.39 5.99
C ARG A 126 7.82 -16.16 5.08
N HIS A 127 8.32 -17.23 4.46
CA HIS A 127 7.49 -18.13 3.66
C HIS A 127 6.32 -18.69 4.48
N GLY A 128 5.12 -18.70 3.88
CA GLY A 128 3.86 -19.01 4.55
C GLY A 128 3.42 -17.96 5.58
N GLY A 129 4.10 -16.81 5.62
CA GLY A 129 3.82 -15.69 6.49
C GLY A 129 2.54 -14.93 6.10
N PRO A 130 2.19 -13.88 6.85
CA PRO A 130 1.07 -13.00 6.52
C PRO A 130 1.05 -12.51 5.08
N VAL A 131 2.19 -12.08 4.53
CA VAL A 131 2.27 -11.49 3.18
C VAL A 131 1.94 -12.51 2.09
N ASP A 132 2.45 -13.74 2.18
CA ASP A 132 2.12 -14.82 1.22
C ASP A 132 0.61 -15.12 1.18
N ARG A 133 -0.06 -15.09 2.34
CA ARG A 133 -1.52 -15.28 2.40
C ARG A 133 -2.27 -14.11 1.75
N MET A 134 -1.79 -12.88 1.99
CA MET A 134 -2.40 -11.67 1.44
C MET A 134 -2.23 -11.58 -0.08
N ASP A 135 -1.11 -12.06 -0.64
CA ASP A 135 -0.89 -12.06 -2.10
C ASP A 135 -2.01 -12.81 -2.84
N ASN A 136 -2.32 -14.03 -2.38
CA ASN A 136 -3.39 -14.82 -2.96
C ASN A 136 -4.76 -14.14 -2.86
N VAL A 137 -5.08 -13.55 -1.69
CA VAL A 137 -6.35 -12.85 -1.47
C VAL A 137 -6.50 -11.64 -2.40
N ILE A 138 -5.47 -10.81 -2.50
CA ILE A 138 -5.48 -9.65 -3.40
C ILE A 138 -5.60 -10.12 -4.85
N ARG A 139 -4.79 -11.10 -5.27
CA ARG A 139 -4.77 -11.60 -6.66
C ARG A 139 -6.15 -12.09 -7.10
N GLU A 140 -6.80 -12.91 -6.29
CA GLU A 140 -8.13 -13.43 -6.61
C GLU A 140 -9.19 -12.31 -6.65
N CYS A 141 -9.09 -11.33 -5.75
CA CYS A 141 -9.96 -10.18 -5.79
C CYS A 141 -9.74 -9.32 -7.06
N LEU A 142 -8.50 -9.06 -7.44
CA LEU A 142 -8.19 -8.29 -8.65
C LEU A 142 -8.76 -8.97 -9.90
N LYS A 143 -8.60 -10.30 -10.02
CA LYS A 143 -9.19 -11.09 -11.12
C LYS A 143 -10.71 -11.00 -11.13
N SER A 144 -11.37 -11.15 -9.99
CA SER A 144 -12.84 -11.06 -9.91
C SER A 144 -13.36 -9.66 -10.24
N ARG A 145 -12.54 -8.62 -10.04
CA ARG A 145 -12.82 -7.24 -10.46
C ARG A 145 -12.45 -6.93 -11.91
N GLY A 146 -11.98 -7.93 -12.68
CA GLY A 146 -11.70 -7.82 -14.10
C GLY A 146 -10.23 -7.53 -14.46
N PHE A 147 -9.35 -7.31 -13.49
CA PHE A 147 -7.93 -7.06 -13.79
C PHE A 147 -7.24 -8.35 -14.27
N ARG A 148 -6.36 -8.21 -15.28
CA ARG A 148 -5.50 -9.29 -15.76
C ARG A 148 -4.17 -9.33 -14.99
N VAL A 149 -4.10 -10.14 -13.93
CA VAL A 149 -2.94 -10.29 -13.01
C VAL A 149 -2.64 -11.73 -12.62
#